data_AF-A0A1S6HK44-F1
#
_entry.id   AF-A0A1S6HK44-F1
#
_cell.length_a   1.000
_cell.length_b   1.000
_cell.length_c   1.000
_cell.angle_alpha   90.00
_cell.angle_beta   90.00
_cell.angle_gamma   90.00
#
_symmetry.space_group_name_H-M   'P 1'
#
loop_
_entity.id
_entity.type
_entity.pdbx_description
1 polymer ?
#
loop_
_entity_poly.entity_id
_entity_poly.type
_entity_poly.pdbx_seq_one_letter_code
_entity_poly.pdbx_strand_id
1 'polypeptide(L)'
;MSFSDTYSSFSGFFVRAEVNGNYQMSCEQQTCYYSWPSVNNNEKEVHRKSYIPLSFGDKVTFTMRTGGSNGEIVDKKEVIVNPHFSEVKAQLKTNTISMSFSDTYSSFADFFVRVEVNGNYQMSCDQQTCYYSRSSVKNNEKEVHRVTSEPLSIGDKVTFMMRSGDRNGEIIAIKEVVVN
;
A
#
# COMPACT_ATOMS: atom_id res chain seq x y z
N MET A 1 5.00 -9.55 9.57
CA MET A 1 4.03 -10.41 10.28
C MET A 1 4.35 -10.34 11.76
N SER A 2 3.36 -10.41 12.64
CA SER A 2 3.60 -10.40 14.09
C SER A 2 2.86 -11.52 14.81
N PHE A 3 3.45 -12.03 15.89
CA PHE A 3 2.90 -13.11 16.72
C PHE A 3 3.62 -13.12 18.08
N SER A 4 3.05 -13.82 19.07
CA SER A 4 3.68 -13.93 20.40
C SER A 4 5.04 -14.61 20.32
N ASP A 5 6.06 -14.00 20.92
CA ASP A 5 7.41 -14.56 20.99
C ASP A 5 7.42 -15.87 21.80
N THR A 6 6.70 -15.89 22.93
CA THR A 6 6.46 -17.11 23.72
C THR A 6 5.85 -18.21 22.86
N TYR A 7 4.83 -17.90 22.05
CA TYR A 7 4.19 -18.91 21.21
C TYR A 7 5.15 -19.46 20.15
N SER A 8 6.04 -18.62 19.61
CA SER A 8 7.05 -19.07 18.67
C SER A 8 8.14 -19.96 19.27
N SER A 9 8.21 -20.12 20.60
CA SER A 9 9.15 -21.06 21.24
C SER A 9 8.65 -22.51 21.28
N PHE A 10 7.36 -22.75 21.00
CA PHE A 10 6.80 -24.10 21.09
C PHE A 10 7.34 -25.01 19.98
N SER A 11 7.61 -26.26 20.34
CA SER A 11 7.98 -27.30 19.37
C SER A 11 6.85 -27.47 18.35
N GLY A 12 7.22 -27.48 17.08
CA GLY A 12 6.27 -27.56 15.96
C GLY A 12 5.62 -26.24 15.56
N PHE A 13 5.97 -25.10 16.17
CA PHE A 13 5.55 -23.79 15.64
C PHE A 13 6.22 -23.54 14.29
N PHE A 14 5.40 -23.22 13.28
CA PHE A 14 5.89 -22.78 11.99
C PHE A 14 4.99 -21.70 11.42
N VAL A 15 5.57 -20.64 10.87
CA VAL A 15 4.84 -19.60 10.15
C VAL A 15 5.57 -19.27 8.86
N ARG A 16 4.83 -19.04 7.78
CA ARG A 16 5.37 -18.75 6.45
C ARG A 16 4.60 -17.61 5.82
N ALA A 17 5.31 -16.78 5.05
CA ALA A 17 4.72 -15.80 4.15
C ALA A 17 5.06 -16.15 2.69
N GLU A 18 4.09 -15.98 1.82
CA GLU A 18 4.18 -16.20 0.38
C GLU A 18 3.63 -14.99 -0.37
N VAL A 19 4.17 -14.70 -1.54
CA VAL A 19 3.67 -13.68 -2.46
C VAL A 19 3.32 -14.36 -3.77
N ASN A 20 2.05 -14.31 -4.15
CA ASN A 20 1.52 -15.00 -5.34
C ASN A 20 1.85 -16.50 -5.36
N GLY A 21 1.82 -17.14 -4.18
CA GLY A 21 2.17 -18.56 -4.01
C GLY A 21 3.67 -18.86 -3.99
N ASN A 22 4.54 -17.87 -4.17
CA ASN A 22 5.97 -18.04 -4.08
C ASN A 22 6.45 -17.81 -2.64
N TYR A 23 7.25 -18.74 -2.12
CA TYR A 23 7.86 -18.62 -0.80
C TYR A 23 8.67 -17.31 -0.66
N GLN A 24 8.51 -16.62 0.47
CA GLN A 24 9.24 -15.37 0.75
C GLN A 24 10.03 -15.42 2.05
N MET A 25 9.42 -15.91 3.12
CA MET A 25 10.06 -16.04 4.42
C MET A 25 9.30 -17.03 5.31
N SER A 26 9.96 -17.52 6.34
CA SER A 26 9.32 -18.30 7.40
C SER A 26 10.02 -18.09 8.74
N CYS A 27 9.37 -18.55 9.80
CA CYS A 27 10.03 -18.90 11.05
C CYS A 27 9.59 -20.30 11.47
N GLU A 28 10.55 -21.11 11.88
CA GLU A 28 10.33 -22.38 12.56
C GLU A 28 10.90 -22.25 13.97
N GLN A 29 10.02 -22.41 14.95
CA GLN A 29 10.31 -22.03 16.33
C GLN A 29 10.91 -20.60 16.40
N GLN A 30 12.07 -20.46 17.05
CA GLN A 30 12.79 -19.20 17.23
C GLN A 30 13.66 -18.81 16.02
N THR A 31 13.84 -19.71 15.06
CA THR A 31 14.70 -19.47 13.88
C THR A 31 13.89 -18.95 12.71
N CYS A 32 14.32 -17.84 12.13
CA CYS A 32 13.65 -17.20 10.99
C CYS A 32 14.55 -17.18 9.74
N TYR A 33 13.94 -17.41 8.58
CA TYR A 33 14.62 -17.56 7.29
C TYR A 33 14.17 -16.47 6.32
N TYR A 34 15.14 -15.91 5.58
CA TYR A 34 14.94 -14.82 4.61
C TYR A 34 14.20 -13.61 5.21
N SER A 35 14.45 -13.37 6.49
CA SER A 35 13.78 -12.34 7.25
C SER A 35 14.67 -11.79 8.37
N TRP A 36 14.21 -10.70 8.96
CA TRP A 36 14.79 -10.07 10.14
C TRP A 36 13.71 -10.01 11.23
N PRO A 37 13.86 -10.77 12.32
CA PRO A 37 12.95 -10.68 13.46
C PRO A 37 13.39 -9.60 14.45
N SER A 38 12.41 -8.95 15.09
CA SER A 38 12.56 -8.10 16.27
C SER A 38 11.53 -8.54 17.32
N VAL A 39 11.83 -8.32 18.60
CA VAL A 39 10.91 -8.64 19.70
C VAL A 39 10.73 -7.40 20.57
N ASN A 40 9.48 -7.01 20.80
CA ASN A 40 9.11 -5.92 21.69
C ASN A 40 7.86 -6.32 22.48
N ASN A 41 7.85 -6.16 23.80
CA ASN A 41 6.71 -6.50 24.67
C ASN A 41 6.09 -7.90 24.41
N ASN A 42 6.93 -8.93 24.22
CA ASN A 42 6.54 -10.32 23.90
C ASN A 42 5.81 -10.49 22.55
N GLU A 43 5.80 -9.47 21.71
CA GLU A 43 5.41 -9.55 20.31
C GLU A 43 6.68 -9.66 19.45
N LYS A 44 6.76 -10.74 18.66
CA LYS A 44 7.79 -10.92 17.64
C LYS A 44 7.26 -10.40 16.32
N GLU A 45 7.90 -9.37 15.80
CA GLU A 45 7.67 -8.87 14.45
C GLU A 45 8.74 -9.42 13.51
N VAL A 46 8.33 -9.86 12.32
CA VAL A 46 9.22 -10.45 11.33
C VAL A 46 9.05 -9.72 10.00
N HIS A 47 10.16 -9.17 9.53
CA HIS A 47 10.26 -8.41 8.29
C HIS A 47 10.95 -9.25 7.21
N ARG A 48 10.35 -9.30 6.02
CA ARG A 48 10.94 -9.99 4.86
C ARG A 48 12.26 -9.31 4.46
N LYS A 49 13.34 -10.08 4.30
CA LYS A 49 14.59 -9.62 3.66
C LYS A 49 14.51 -9.88 2.17
N SER A 50 13.88 -8.98 1.42
CA SER A 50 13.85 -9.02 -0.05
C SER A 50 14.16 -7.65 -0.61
N TYR A 51 14.91 -7.62 -1.72
CA TYR A 51 15.17 -6.41 -2.51
C TYR A 51 14.09 -6.18 -3.57
N ILE A 52 13.22 -7.15 -3.82
CA ILE A 52 12.09 -7.03 -4.75
C ILE A 52 10.91 -6.45 -3.98
N PRO A 53 10.47 -5.20 -4.26
CA PRO A 53 9.29 -4.62 -3.62
C PRO A 53 8.04 -5.47 -3.90
N LEU A 54 7.01 -5.32 -3.06
CA LEU A 54 5.68 -5.82 -3.45
C LEU A 54 5.14 -4.93 -4.57
N SER A 55 4.28 -5.51 -5.40
CA SER A 55 3.52 -4.81 -6.43
C SER A 55 2.05 -4.75 -6.08
N PHE A 56 1.33 -3.83 -6.71
CA PHE A 56 -0.13 -3.82 -6.60
C PHE A 56 -0.73 -5.08 -7.21
N GLY A 57 -1.77 -5.59 -6.55
CA GLY A 57 -2.39 -6.88 -6.89
C GLY A 57 -1.68 -8.10 -6.31
N ASP A 58 -0.47 -7.95 -5.75
CA ASP A 58 0.21 -9.07 -5.09
C ASP A 58 -0.65 -9.64 -3.97
N LYS A 59 -0.87 -10.95 -4.03
CA LYS A 59 -1.52 -11.71 -2.97
C LYS A 59 -0.46 -12.21 -1.99
N VAL A 60 -0.42 -11.59 -0.83
CA VAL A 60 0.42 -12.02 0.29
C VAL A 60 -0.35 -13.01 1.15
N THR A 61 0.14 -14.24 1.27
CA THR A 61 -0.47 -15.28 2.10
C THR A 61 0.43 -15.56 3.29
N PHE A 62 -0.11 -15.42 4.50
CA PHE A 62 0.53 -15.82 5.75
C PHE A 62 -0.14 -17.11 6.23
N THR A 63 0.65 -18.13 6.53
CA THR A 63 0.15 -19.41 7.04
C THR A 63 0.88 -19.76 8.33
N MET A 64 0.15 -20.09 9.36
CA MET A 64 0.66 -20.61 10.64
C MET A 64 0.30 -22.08 10.76
N ARG A 65 1.25 -22.88 11.25
CA ARG A 65 1.13 -24.33 11.38
C ARG A 65 1.59 -24.80 12.77
N THR A 66 1.02 -25.92 13.19
CA THR A 66 1.46 -26.72 14.34
C THR A 66 1.95 -28.09 13.87
N GLY A 67 3.08 -28.57 14.40
CA GLY A 67 3.76 -29.78 13.93
C GLY A 67 4.85 -29.53 12.86
N GLY A 68 5.35 -28.30 12.76
CA GLY A 68 6.45 -27.92 11.85
C GLY A 68 5.96 -27.52 10.46
N SER A 69 6.89 -27.46 9.49
CA SER A 69 6.62 -27.01 8.12
C SER A 69 5.56 -27.83 7.37
N ASN A 70 5.44 -29.12 7.68
CA ASN A 70 4.44 -30.04 7.14
C ASN A 70 3.24 -30.25 8.06
N GLY A 71 3.16 -29.49 9.16
CA GLY A 71 2.11 -29.57 10.14
C GLY A 71 0.75 -29.06 9.65
N GLU A 72 -0.27 -29.22 10.48
CA GLU A 72 -1.62 -28.72 10.23
C GLU A 72 -1.63 -27.20 10.19
N ILE A 73 -2.39 -26.61 9.25
CA ILE A 73 -2.59 -25.17 9.20
C ILE A 73 -3.60 -24.78 10.28
N VAL A 74 -3.15 -24.02 11.27
CA VAL A 74 -4.00 -23.53 12.37
C VAL A 74 -4.51 -22.12 12.13
N ASP A 75 -3.82 -21.34 11.30
CA ASP A 75 -4.29 -20.03 10.85
C ASP A 75 -3.77 -19.73 9.44
N LYS A 76 -4.57 -19.01 8.68
CA LYS A 76 -4.22 -18.55 7.34
C LYS A 76 -4.84 -17.19 7.09
N LYS A 77 -4.00 -16.21 6.77
CA LYS A 77 -4.40 -14.86 6.42
C LYS A 77 -3.93 -14.52 5.01
N GLU A 78 -4.84 -14.01 4.20
CA GLU A 78 -4.53 -13.52 2.86
C GLU A 78 -4.74 -12.01 2.82
N VAL A 79 -3.77 -11.29 2.27
CA VAL A 79 -3.79 -9.83 2.09
C VAL A 79 -3.46 -9.55 0.64
N ILE A 80 -4.35 -8.85 -0.05
CA ILE A 80 -4.07 -8.35 -1.40
C ILE A 80 -3.54 -6.93 -1.25
N VAL A 81 -2.42 -6.63 -1.91
CA VAL A 81 -1.88 -5.27 -1.96
C VAL A 81 -2.77 -4.44 -2.89
N ASN A 82 -3.87 -3.91 -2.35
CA ASN A 82 -4.83 -3.11 -3.09
C ASN A 82 -4.81 -1.66 -2.56
N PRO A 83 -4.18 -0.72 -3.27
CA PRO A 83 -4.09 0.65 -2.82
C PRO A 83 -5.41 1.38 -3.08
N HIS A 84 -5.64 2.44 -2.31
CA HIS A 84 -6.84 3.24 -2.39
C HIS A 84 -6.55 4.67 -1.98
N PHE A 85 -7.43 5.58 -2.37
CA PHE A 85 -7.46 6.94 -1.82
C PHE A 85 -8.12 6.91 -0.45
N SER A 86 -7.45 7.48 0.55
CA SER A 86 -8.06 7.73 1.88
C SER A 86 -9.10 8.83 1.77
N GLU A 87 -8.75 9.93 1.08
CA GLU A 87 -9.63 11.07 0.85
C GLU A 87 -9.36 11.69 -0.53
N VAL A 88 -10.40 12.24 -1.15
CA VAL A 88 -10.30 13.10 -2.34
C VAL A 88 -11.22 14.31 -2.18
N LYS A 89 -10.78 15.48 -2.62
CA LYS A 89 -11.50 16.75 -2.48
C LYS A 89 -11.36 17.61 -3.73
N ALA A 90 -12.45 18.26 -4.12
CA ALA A 90 -12.46 19.38 -5.04
C ALA A 90 -13.40 20.46 -4.48
N GLN A 91 -12.90 21.68 -4.29
CA GLN A 91 -13.62 22.77 -3.63
C GLN A 91 -13.51 24.08 -4.40
N LEU A 92 -14.66 24.61 -4.82
CA LEU A 92 -14.74 25.85 -5.60
C LEU A 92 -14.20 27.07 -4.82
N LYS A 93 -14.66 27.27 -3.58
CA LYS A 93 -14.37 28.47 -2.77
C LYS A 93 -12.87 28.71 -2.56
N THR A 94 -12.10 27.63 -2.43
CA THR A 94 -10.66 27.65 -2.18
C THR A 94 -9.85 27.28 -3.43
N ASN A 95 -10.52 27.08 -4.57
CA ASN A 95 -9.93 26.53 -5.80
C ASN A 95 -9.05 25.28 -5.58
N THR A 96 -9.41 24.46 -4.60
CA THR A 96 -8.56 23.37 -4.10
C THR A 96 -8.93 22.06 -4.75
N ILE A 97 -7.92 21.32 -5.21
CA ILE A 97 -8.02 19.89 -5.53
C ILE A 97 -6.97 19.20 -4.67
N SER A 98 -7.38 18.19 -3.90
CA SER A 98 -6.45 17.39 -3.11
C SER A 98 -6.84 15.93 -3.06
N MET A 99 -5.85 15.09 -2.80
CA MET A 99 -6.01 13.66 -2.56
C MET A 99 -5.06 13.23 -1.44
N SER A 100 -5.46 12.20 -0.70
CA SER A 100 -4.57 11.51 0.22
C SER A 100 -4.60 10.00 0.01
N PHE A 101 -3.47 9.36 0.28
CA PHE A 101 -3.27 7.92 0.22
C PHE A 101 -2.10 7.54 1.12
N SER A 102 -1.92 6.25 1.41
CA SER A 102 -0.77 5.82 2.22
C SER A 102 0.55 6.13 1.53
N ASP A 103 1.48 6.78 2.23
CA ASP A 103 2.81 7.10 1.70
C ASP A 103 3.58 5.83 1.28
N THR A 104 3.30 4.72 1.98
CA THR A 104 3.80 3.38 1.62
C THR A 104 3.50 3.04 0.15
N TYR A 105 2.31 3.40 -0.36
CA TYR A 105 1.94 3.13 -1.75
C TYR A 105 2.88 3.83 -2.73
N SER A 106 3.29 5.06 -2.41
CA SER A 106 4.18 5.85 -3.27
C SER A 106 5.64 5.40 -3.25
N SER A 107 5.99 4.44 -2.41
CA SER A 107 7.31 3.80 -2.44
C SER A 107 7.39 2.60 -3.40
N PHE A 108 6.24 2.11 -3.91
CA PHE A 108 6.24 1.04 -4.90
C PHE A 108 6.65 1.56 -6.26
N ALA A 109 7.51 0.81 -6.95
CA ALA A 109 8.10 1.21 -8.22
C ALA A 109 7.06 1.37 -9.34
N ASP A 110 5.92 0.71 -9.20
CA ASP A 110 4.80 0.65 -10.13
C ASP A 110 3.65 1.60 -9.77
N PHE A 111 3.82 2.48 -8.77
CA PHE A 111 2.81 3.43 -8.33
C PHE A 111 2.72 4.67 -9.21
N PHE A 112 1.52 4.93 -9.70
CA PHE A 112 1.18 6.18 -10.35
C PHE A 112 -0.22 6.66 -9.96
N VAL A 113 -0.36 7.96 -9.73
CA VAL A 113 -1.66 8.63 -9.57
C VAL A 113 -1.75 9.84 -10.47
N ARG A 114 -2.93 10.09 -11.04
CA ARG A 114 -3.21 11.22 -11.92
C ARG A 114 -4.55 11.83 -11.58
N VAL A 115 -4.61 13.16 -11.64
CA VAL A 115 -5.84 13.92 -11.46
C VAL A 115 -6.12 14.75 -12.69
N GLU A 116 -7.38 14.72 -13.12
CA GLU A 116 -7.87 15.44 -14.28
C GLU A 116 -9.12 16.24 -13.94
N VAL A 117 -9.32 17.36 -14.63
CA VAL A 117 -10.56 18.15 -14.62
C VAL A 117 -11.14 18.13 -16.02
N ASN A 118 -12.34 17.57 -16.18
CA ASN A 118 -13.00 17.40 -17.48
C ASN A 118 -12.10 16.73 -18.54
N GLY A 119 -11.28 15.77 -18.11
CA GLY A 119 -10.31 15.06 -18.96
C GLY A 119 -8.97 15.78 -19.19
N ASN A 120 -8.82 17.02 -18.72
CA ASN A 120 -7.56 17.76 -18.82
C ASN A 120 -6.66 17.46 -17.62
N TYR A 121 -5.40 17.16 -17.88
CA TYR A 121 -4.40 16.87 -16.86
C TYR A 121 -4.20 18.05 -15.89
N GLN A 122 -4.14 17.77 -14.59
CA GLN A 122 -3.95 18.79 -13.55
C GLN A 122 -2.74 18.52 -12.65
N MET A 123 -2.59 17.28 -12.18
CA MET A 123 -1.45 16.86 -11.36
C MET A 123 -1.27 15.35 -11.40
N SER A 124 -0.10 14.88 -10.99
CA SER A 124 0.18 13.45 -10.81
C SER A 124 1.23 13.22 -9.73
N CYS A 125 1.32 11.98 -9.25
CA CYS A 125 2.52 11.48 -8.60
C CYS A 125 2.98 10.20 -9.28
N ASP A 126 4.28 10.12 -9.50
CA ASP A 126 5.01 8.99 -10.05
C ASP A 126 5.98 8.55 -8.95
N GLN A 127 5.66 7.42 -8.30
CA GLN A 127 6.28 7.02 -7.04
C GLN A 127 6.25 8.19 -6.01
N GLN A 128 7.39 8.53 -5.42
CA GLN A 128 7.48 9.60 -4.42
C GLN A 128 7.39 11.01 -5.01
N THR A 129 7.61 11.18 -6.31
CA THR A 129 7.67 12.49 -6.95
C THR A 129 6.28 12.93 -7.39
N CYS A 130 5.86 14.14 -7.01
CA CYS A 130 4.58 14.70 -7.43
C CYS A 130 4.77 15.96 -8.29
N TYR A 131 4.01 16.06 -9.38
CA TYR A 131 4.10 17.09 -10.40
C TYR A 131 2.89 18.01 -10.36
N TYR A 132 3.13 19.32 -10.50
CA TYR A 132 2.09 20.38 -10.44
C TYR A 132 1.30 20.41 -9.13
N SER A 133 1.96 19.97 -8.06
CA SER A 133 1.36 19.79 -6.75
C SER A 133 2.35 20.09 -5.63
N ARG A 134 1.83 20.34 -4.43
CA ARG A 134 2.58 20.30 -3.18
C ARG A 134 2.14 19.06 -2.41
N SER A 135 3.11 18.30 -1.91
CA SER A 135 2.84 17.12 -1.09
C SER A 135 3.47 17.22 0.29
N SER A 136 2.81 16.64 1.27
CA SER A 136 3.33 16.45 2.62
C SER A 136 3.04 15.03 3.10
N VAL A 137 3.81 14.54 4.06
CA VAL A 137 3.59 13.22 4.68
C VAL A 137 3.44 13.40 6.18
N LYS A 138 2.36 12.87 6.75
CA LYS A 138 2.11 12.84 8.20
C LYS A 138 1.46 11.51 8.56
N ASN A 139 2.00 10.82 9.56
CA ASN A 139 1.47 9.53 10.03
C ASN A 139 1.28 8.48 8.90
N ASN A 140 2.25 8.38 7.98
CA ASN A 140 2.19 7.51 6.78
C ASN A 140 1.02 7.80 5.83
N GLU A 141 0.39 8.97 5.94
CA GLU A 141 -0.55 9.50 4.96
C GLU A 141 0.15 10.61 4.17
N LYS A 142 0.14 10.45 2.85
CA LYS A 142 0.63 11.45 1.90
C LYS A 142 -0.55 12.28 1.43
N GLU A 143 -0.53 13.56 1.72
CA GLU A 143 -1.52 14.53 1.22
C GLU A 143 -0.91 15.30 0.05
N VAL A 144 -1.65 15.43 -1.05
CA VAL A 144 -1.20 16.07 -2.28
C VAL A 144 -2.23 17.11 -2.71
N HIS A 145 -1.79 18.36 -2.85
CA HIS A 145 -2.61 19.49 -3.29
C HIS A 145 -2.15 20.00 -4.63
N ARG A 146 -3.09 20.27 -5.54
CA ARG A 146 -2.83 20.94 -6.81
C ARG A 146 -2.27 22.36 -6.58
N VAL A 147 -1.32 22.78 -7.40
CA VAL A 147 -0.68 24.11 -7.33
C VAL A 147 -1.05 25.03 -8.50
N THR A 148 -1.72 24.50 -9.53
CA THR A 148 -2.09 25.30 -10.71
C THR A 148 -3.12 26.39 -10.37
N SER A 149 -3.04 27.50 -11.11
CA SER A 149 -3.93 28.66 -10.95
C SER A 149 -5.24 28.55 -11.73
N GLU A 150 -5.48 27.45 -12.43
CA GLU A 150 -6.70 27.25 -13.22
C GLU A 150 -7.91 27.20 -12.28
N PRO A 151 -8.88 28.11 -12.45
CA PRO A 151 -10.06 28.18 -11.59
C PRO A 151 -10.98 26.99 -11.87
N LEU A 152 -11.46 26.38 -10.79
CA LEU A 152 -12.59 25.46 -10.84
C LEU A 152 -13.88 26.21 -11.15
N SER A 153 -14.80 25.53 -11.82
CA SER A 153 -16.16 25.97 -12.10
C SER A 153 -17.18 24.99 -11.52
N ILE A 154 -18.37 25.49 -11.19
CA ILE A 154 -19.49 24.62 -10.80
C ILE A 154 -19.77 23.64 -11.95
N GLY A 155 -19.90 22.36 -11.62
CA GLY A 155 -20.11 21.28 -12.57
C GLY A 155 -18.83 20.66 -13.13
N ASP A 156 -17.65 21.19 -12.81
CA ASP A 156 -16.39 20.56 -13.19
C ASP A 156 -16.30 19.16 -12.60
N LYS A 157 -15.98 18.19 -13.45
CA LYS A 157 -15.75 16.80 -13.06
C LYS A 157 -14.26 16.59 -12.80
N VAL A 158 -13.91 16.37 -11.54
CA VAL A 158 -12.56 16.04 -11.12
C VAL A 158 -12.42 14.52 -10.98
N THR A 159 -11.54 13.93 -11.77
CA THR A 159 -11.28 12.49 -11.79
C THR A 159 -9.91 12.20 -11.19
N PHE A 160 -9.87 11.35 -10.17
CA PHE A 160 -8.66 10.85 -9.52
C PHE A 160 -8.47 9.40 -9.92
N MET A 161 -7.34 9.08 -10.53
CA MET A 161 -7.00 7.74 -10.99
C MET A 161 -5.71 7.28 -10.34
N MET A 162 -5.71 6.06 -9.81
CA MET A 162 -4.52 5.34 -9.35
C MET A 162 -4.28 4.17 -10.29
N ARG A 163 -3.01 3.95 -10.64
CA ARG A 163 -2.58 2.90 -11.57
C ARG A 163 -1.47 2.04 -10.98
N SER A 164 -1.47 0.78 -11.41
CA SER A 164 -0.40 -0.19 -11.18
C SER A 164 0.36 -0.45 -12.48
N GLY A 165 1.67 -0.35 -12.44
CA GLY A 165 2.53 -0.55 -13.60
C GLY A 165 2.73 0.73 -14.38
N ASP A 166 3.00 1.83 -13.67
CA ASP A 166 3.29 3.17 -14.21
C ASP A 166 2.10 3.94 -14.83
N ARG A 167 2.42 4.98 -15.62
CA ARG A 167 1.48 5.89 -16.29
C ARG A 167 0.52 5.17 -17.24
N ASN A 168 0.95 4.07 -17.84
CA ASN A 168 0.18 3.25 -18.78
C ASN A 168 -0.39 1.98 -18.12
N GLY A 169 -0.17 1.85 -16.81
CA GLY A 169 -0.62 0.73 -16.01
C GLY A 169 -2.14 0.58 -15.92
N GLU A 170 -2.57 -0.54 -15.36
CA GLU A 170 -3.98 -0.83 -15.08
C GLU A 170 -4.54 0.15 -14.04
N ILE A 171 -5.79 0.60 -14.23
CA ILE A 171 -6.46 1.43 -13.23
C ILE A 171 -6.92 0.55 -12.08
N ILE A 172 -6.37 0.79 -10.90
CA ILE A 172 -6.67 0.02 -9.68
C ILE A 172 -7.61 0.76 -8.72
N ALA A 173 -7.68 2.09 -8.83
CA ALA A 173 -8.68 2.88 -8.14
C ALA A 173 -9.08 4.11 -8.96
N ILE A 174 -10.37 4.42 -8.96
CA ILE A 174 -10.92 5.65 -9.54
C ILE A 174 -11.88 6.30 -8.55
N LYS A 175 -11.78 7.62 -8.41
CA LYS A 175 -12.73 8.45 -7.67
C LYS A 175 -13.09 9.66 -8.50
N GLU A 176 -14.35 10.06 -8.44
CA GLU A 176 -14.86 11.22 -9.17
C GLU A 176 -15.55 12.16 -8.18
N VAL A 177 -15.26 13.45 -8.32
CA VAL A 177 -15.87 14.52 -7.54
C VAL A 177 -16.39 15.57 -8.52
N VAL A 178 -17.66 15.94 -8.38
CA VAL A 178 -18.25 17.06 -9.11
C VAL A 178 -18.16 18.30 -8.23
N VAL A 179 -17.60 19.38 -8.77
CA VAL A 179 -17.52 20.66 -8.06
C VAL A 179 -18.91 21.26 -7.94
N ASN A 180 -19.32 21.57 -6.71
CA ASN A 180 -20.58 22.23 -6.38
C ASN A 180 -20.34 23.61 -5.74
#